data_AF-A0A507R2N8-F1
#
_entry.id   AF-A0A507R2N8-F1
#
_cell.length_a   1.000
_cell.length_b   1.000
_cell.length_c   1.000
_cell.angle_alpha   90.00
_cell.angle_beta   90.00
_cell.angle_gamma   90.00
#
_symmetry.space_group_name_H-M   'P 1'
#
loop_
_entity.id
_entity.type
_entity.pdbx_description
1 polymer ?
#
loop_
_entity_poly.entity_id
_entity_poly.type
_entity_poly.pdbx_seq_one_letter_code
_entity_poly.pdbx_strand_id
1 'polypeptide(L)'
;MDPVSEKFWTVLRKAQQRYASQCSRRANRSVATVSNGTRDLNRSASQEEAMEAPKEDSVERCKVTVALTLTRTPPQAQFLPTSEIFFLEKQIVSTRAVFPYKMLRRQARERQDYLYRRALLLRDASIAEKRAKLKASLASGKPLDPSIANDKTLREDFKYDESLQVPDKQNGDSDLMNIDDEYALTSGLVDPRPIITTSRSPSARLSAFAKEIRLLIPTSIRLNRGNTVLPDLVSSANAAALTDMVLLHEHRGTPTAMTISHLPHGPTASFSLHNVVLRADIPNAVRGTVSESYPHLIFEGFKTKLGARVVQIIKHLFPPREASKVGNRVVTFVNKEDNIEVRHHVFVKTGYRDVELAEVGPRMTMRLFEIRGGSLEKGSSGDVEWALTQYTRTSRKKEYL
;
A
#
# COMPACT_ATOMS: atom_id res chain seq x y z
N MET A 1 -19.63 -34.87 53.84
CA MET A 1 -19.45 -33.41 53.88
C MET A 1 -17.99 -33.20 54.16
N ASP A 2 -17.18 -33.13 53.11
CA ASP A 2 -15.78 -33.50 53.21
C ASP A 2 -14.92 -32.29 53.60
N PRO A 3 -14.06 -32.42 54.64
CA PRO A 3 -13.28 -31.32 55.20
C PRO A 3 -12.19 -30.76 54.26
N VAL A 4 -12.05 -31.33 53.06
CA VAL A 4 -11.11 -30.91 52.02
C VAL A 4 -11.65 -29.72 51.22
N SER A 5 -12.97 -29.60 51.03
CA SER A 5 -13.55 -28.51 50.22
C SER A 5 -13.53 -27.15 50.94
N GLU A 6 -13.70 -27.15 52.26
CA GLU A 6 -13.72 -25.92 53.06
C GLU A 6 -12.36 -25.22 53.11
N LYS A 7 -11.27 -26.00 53.20
CA LYS A 7 -9.91 -25.46 53.16
C LYS A 7 -9.59 -24.82 51.81
N PHE A 8 -10.05 -25.43 50.71
CA PHE A 8 -9.88 -24.87 49.37
C PHE A 8 -10.60 -23.51 49.22
N TRP A 9 -11.86 -23.43 49.64
CA TRP A 9 -12.64 -22.18 49.58
C TRP A 9 -12.14 -21.09 50.51
N THR A 10 -11.50 -21.46 51.62
CA THR A 10 -10.88 -20.50 52.55
C THR A 10 -9.59 -19.90 51.98
N VAL A 11 -8.78 -20.71 51.30
CA VAL A 11 -7.57 -20.25 50.60
C VAL A 11 -7.94 -19.33 49.43
N LEU A 12 -8.99 -19.67 48.68
CA LEU A 12 -9.47 -18.86 47.56
C LEU A 12 -9.96 -17.47 48.03
N ARG A 13 -10.69 -17.41 49.14
CA ARG A 13 -11.16 -16.15 49.73
C ARG A 13 -10.01 -15.27 50.24
N LYS A 14 -8.98 -15.86 50.86
CA LYS A 14 -7.79 -15.13 51.29
C LYS A 14 -6.97 -14.61 50.10
N ALA A 15 -6.90 -15.35 49.00
CA ALA A 15 -6.23 -14.91 47.78
C ALA A 15 -6.96 -13.72 47.14
N GLN A 16 -8.30 -13.75 47.08
CA GLN A 16 -9.10 -12.63 46.57
C GLN A 16 -8.97 -11.37 47.43
N GLN A 17 -8.96 -11.49 48.76
CA GLN A 17 -8.74 -10.33 49.65
C GLN A 17 -7.34 -9.72 49.51
N ARG A 18 -6.30 -10.55 49.32
CA ARG A 18 -4.93 -10.06 49.04
C ARG A 18 -4.85 -9.36 47.69
N TYR A 19 -5.54 -9.85 46.67
CA TYR A 19 -5.56 -9.21 45.36
C TYR A 19 -6.30 -7.85 45.39
N ALA A 20 -7.44 -7.77 46.09
CA ALA A 20 -8.19 -6.53 46.25
C ALA A 20 -7.38 -5.43 47.00
N SER A 21 -6.66 -5.82 48.06
CA SER A 21 -5.78 -4.89 48.81
C SER A 21 -4.56 -4.42 48.00
N GLN A 22 -3.99 -5.28 47.14
CA GLN A 22 -2.90 -4.88 46.24
C GLN A 22 -3.38 -3.93 45.14
N CYS A 23 -4.56 -4.15 44.57
CA CYS A 23 -5.17 -3.22 43.60
C CYS A 23 -5.46 -1.85 44.21
N SER A 24 -5.98 -1.80 45.45
CA SER A 24 -6.21 -0.54 46.18
C SER A 24 -4.91 0.23 46.46
N ARG A 25 -3.83 -0.46 46.86
CA ARG A 25 -2.51 0.16 47.07
C ARG A 25 -1.88 0.67 45.78
N ARG A 26 -2.15 0.02 44.64
CA ARG A 26 -1.64 0.44 43.32
C ARG A 26 -2.38 1.67 42.79
N ALA A 27 -3.69 1.76 43.02
CA ALA A 27 -4.51 2.92 42.67
C ALA A 27 -4.13 4.18 43.48
N ASN A 28 -3.85 4.04 44.78
CA ASN A 28 -3.42 5.18 45.60
C ASN A 28 -2.00 5.68 45.26
N ARG A 29 -1.12 4.79 44.76
CA ARG A 29 0.24 5.16 44.33
C ARG A 29 0.24 5.91 43.00
N SER A 30 -0.71 5.66 42.10
CA SER A 30 -0.89 6.41 40.85
C SER A 30 -1.48 7.81 41.07
N VAL A 31 -2.33 8.00 42.09
CA VAL A 31 -2.91 9.32 42.41
C VAL A 31 -1.84 10.24 43.05
N ALA A 32 -0.93 9.71 43.87
CA ALA A 32 0.16 10.49 44.47
C ALA A 32 1.23 10.95 43.47
N THR A 33 1.39 10.27 42.32
CA THR A 33 2.31 10.69 41.26
C THR A 33 1.75 11.77 40.34
N VAL A 34 0.42 11.98 40.33
CA VAL A 34 -0.22 13.02 39.51
C VAL A 34 -0.23 14.39 40.21
N SER A 35 -0.11 14.43 41.54
CA SER A 35 -0.06 15.69 42.31
C SER A 35 1.31 16.37 42.37
N ASN A 36 2.39 15.69 41.97
CA ASN A 36 3.76 16.22 42.02
C ASN A 36 4.33 16.64 40.65
N GLY A 37 3.54 16.56 39.57
CA GLY A 37 3.96 16.89 38.20
C GLY A 37 3.55 18.28 37.69
N THR A 38 2.82 19.07 38.50
CA THR A 38 2.30 20.40 38.13
C THR A 38 2.96 21.54 38.90
N ARG A 39 4.24 21.40 39.22
CA ARG A 39 5.10 22.48 39.74
C ARG A 39 6.40 22.58 38.95
N ASP A 40 6.30 22.73 37.64
CA ASP A 40 7.35 23.33 36.81
C ASP A 40 6.69 23.71 35.49
N LEU A 41 7.00 24.89 34.96
CA LEU A 41 6.36 25.60 33.83
C LEU A 41 5.23 26.56 34.21
N ASN A 42 5.57 27.57 35.02
CA ASN A 42 4.98 28.90 34.90
C ASN A 42 6.07 29.95 35.13
N ARG A 43 6.77 30.33 34.06
CA ARG A 43 7.54 31.59 34.00
C ARG A 43 7.73 32.02 32.55
N SER A 44 6.76 32.75 32.00
CA SER A 44 6.94 33.98 31.21
C SER A 44 5.67 34.34 30.43
N ALA A 45 5.26 35.62 30.58
CA ALA A 45 4.55 36.50 29.63
C ALA A 45 3.16 36.05 29.11
N SER A 46 2.03 36.59 29.57
CA SER A 46 1.48 37.96 29.48
C SER A 46 0.61 38.21 28.24
N GLN A 47 -0.59 38.75 28.51
CA GLN A 47 -1.56 39.48 27.67
C GLN A 47 -2.79 38.71 27.12
N GLU A 48 -3.90 38.92 27.85
CA GLU A 48 -5.24 39.36 27.41
C GLU A 48 -5.77 38.93 26.03
N GLU A 49 -6.85 38.14 26.03
CA GLU A 49 -8.19 38.65 25.68
C GLU A 49 -9.27 37.61 26.06
N ALA A 50 -10.42 38.12 26.51
CA ALA A 50 -11.52 37.39 27.11
C ALA A 50 -12.53 36.88 26.08
N MET A 51 -13.09 35.67 26.28
CA MET A 51 -14.54 35.43 26.10
C MET A 51 -14.98 34.05 26.62
N GLU A 52 -15.81 34.10 27.66
CA GLU A 52 -17.06 33.34 27.85
C GLU A 52 -17.03 31.79 27.95
N ALA A 53 -17.24 31.31 29.18
CA ALA A 53 -17.51 29.92 29.53
C ALA A 53 -19.01 29.61 29.51
N PRO A 54 -19.39 28.34 29.26
CA PRO A 54 -20.55 27.77 29.94
C PRO A 54 -20.21 26.49 30.72
N LYS A 55 -20.54 26.60 32.01
CA LYS A 55 -21.16 25.67 32.97
C LYS A 55 -21.01 24.15 32.80
N GLU A 56 -20.63 23.59 33.96
CA GLU A 56 -20.73 22.19 34.39
C GLU A 56 -22.00 21.49 33.95
N ASP A 57 -21.86 20.24 33.49
CA ASP A 57 -22.89 19.23 33.76
C ASP A 57 -22.32 17.81 33.90
N SER A 58 -22.45 17.32 35.13
CA SER A 58 -22.88 15.98 35.55
C SER A 58 -22.35 14.73 34.81
N VAL A 59 -21.52 14.00 35.55
CA VAL A 59 -21.08 12.60 35.31
C VAL A 59 -22.26 11.64 35.51
N GLU A 60 -22.84 11.12 34.41
CA GLU A 60 -23.72 9.96 34.48
C GLU A 60 -22.92 8.65 34.51
N ARG A 61 -22.95 7.99 35.68
CA ARG A 61 -22.49 6.61 35.86
C ARG A 61 -23.62 5.65 35.51
N CYS A 62 -23.47 4.88 34.44
CA CYS A 62 -24.24 3.65 34.24
C CYS A 62 -23.84 2.61 35.30
N LYS A 63 -24.72 2.42 36.29
CA LYS A 63 -24.72 1.26 37.19
C LYS A 63 -25.44 0.11 36.48
N VAL A 64 -24.74 -0.99 36.21
CA VAL A 64 -25.38 -2.27 35.92
C VAL A 64 -25.28 -3.13 37.17
N THR A 65 -26.40 -3.20 37.89
CA THR A 65 -26.64 -4.12 39.00
C THR A 65 -27.16 -5.43 38.40
N VAL A 66 -26.45 -6.54 38.62
CA VAL A 66 -27.01 -7.88 38.38
C VAL A 66 -27.05 -8.62 39.71
N ALA A 67 -28.26 -8.75 40.24
CA ALA A 67 -28.59 -9.62 41.35
C ALA A 67 -28.67 -11.08 40.84
N LEU A 68 -27.99 -12.00 41.51
CA LEU A 68 -28.07 -13.43 41.28
C LEU A 68 -29.04 -14.05 42.30
N THR A 69 -30.20 -14.50 41.84
CA THR A 69 -31.04 -15.48 42.55
C THR A 69 -30.97 -16.82 41.84
N LEU A 70 -30.58 -17.85 42.59
CA LEU A 70 -30.47 -19.24 42.18
C LEU A 70 -31.84 -19.89 42.08
N THR A 71 -32.16 -20.54 40.96
CA THR A 71 -33.01 -21.74 40.95
C THR A 71 -32.55 -22.75 39.88
N ARG A 72 -32.77 -24.02 40.21
CA ARG A 72 -32.23 -25.26 39.62
C ARG A 72 -32.92 -25.66 38.31
N THR A 73 -32.15 -26.24 37.36
CA THR A 73 -32.25 -27.61 36.81
C THR A 73 -31.64 -27.70 35.38
N PRO A 74 -31.03 -28.84 34.97
CA PRO A 74 -30.26 -28.95 33.72
C PRO A 74 -31.08 -29.57 32.56
N PRO A 75 -30.62 -29.44 31.31
CA PRO A 75 -30.19 -30.67 30.61
C PRO A 75 -29.00 -30.53 29.64
N GLN A 76 -28.18 -31.59 29.67
CA GLN A 76 -27.41 -32.27 28.61
C GLN A 76 -27.12 -31.53 27.28
N ALA A 77 -25.83 -31.31 26.99
CA ALA A 77 -25.26 -31.48 25.65
C ALA A 77 -23.73 -31.68 25.69
N GLN A 78 -23.32 -32.67 24.91
CA GLN A 78 -22.00 -33.25 24.61
C GLN A 78 -20.81 -32.27 24.49
N PHE A 79 -19.68 -32.70 25.07
CA PHE A 79 -18.35 -32.07 24.97
C PHE A 79 -17.63 -32.48 23.68
N LEU A 80 -17.08 -31.50 22.96
CA LEU A 80 -15.86 -31.65 22.14
C LEU A 80 -14.76 -30.80 22.78
N PRO A 81 -13.53 -31.31 22.96
CA PRO A 81 -12.45 -30.58 23.62
C PRO A 81 -11.79 -29.57 22.68
N THR A 82 -11.93 -28.28 22.97
CA THR A 82 -11.14 -27.20 22.37
C THR A 82 -9.83 -27.05 23.13
N SER A 83 -8.82 -27.85 22.78
CA SER A 83 -7.43 -27.61 23.17
C SER A 83 -6.62 -27.20 21.95
N GLU A 84 -6.83 -25.97 21.44
CA GLU A 84 -5.87 -25.31 20.52
C GLU A 84 -6.16 -23.81 20.25
N ILE A 85 -6.67 -23.06 21.24
CA ILE A 85 -6.82 -21.58 21.12
C ILE A 85 -6.31 -20.87 22.37
N PHE A 86 -5.18 -21.32 22.92
CA PHE A 86 -4.49 -20.57 23.99
C PHE A 86 -2.98 -20.73 23.85
N PHE A 87 -2.40 -20.20 22.78
CA PHE A 87 -0.94 -20.00 22.72
C PHE A 87 -0.47 -18.75 21.96
N LEU A 88 -1.31 -17.72 21.80
CA LEU A 88 -0.92 -16.47 21.13
C LEU A 88 -1.41 -15.20 21.84
N GLU A 89 -1.46 -15.18 23.18
CA GLU A 89 -1.85 -13.96 23.91
C GLU A 89 -0.98 -13.61 25.12
N LYS A 90 0.25 -14.15 25.19
CA LYS A 90 1.23 -13.74 26.21
C LYS A 90 2.65 -13.60 25.66
N GLN A 91 2.82 -12.65 24.76
CA GLN A 91 4.14 -12.09 24.48
C GLN A 91 4.07 -10.62 24.04
N ILE A 92 3.22 -9.81 24.67
CA ILE A 92 3.22 -8.35 24.48
C ILE A 92 2.98 -7.65 25.81
N VAL A 93 3.78 -7.96 26.84
CA VAL A 93 3.94 -7.04 27.98
C VAL A 93 5.40 -7.09 28.42
N SER A 94 6.06 -5.93 28.38
CA SER A 94 7.41 -5.67 28.87
C SER A 94 8.59 -5.86 27.90
N THR A 95 8.59 -5.06 26.84
CA THR A 95 9.82 -4.38 26.38
C THR A 95 9.50 -2.90 26.26
N ARG A 96 10.16 -2.08 27.09
CA ARG A 96 10.16 -0.61 26.93
C ARG A 96 10.56 -0.28 25.49
N ALA A 97 9.74 0.55 24.84
CA ALA A 97 9.84 0.94 23.45
C ALA A 97 11.21 1.56 23.11
N VAL A 98 12.07 0.75 22.49
CA VAL A 98 13.26 1.23 21.78
C VAL A 98 13.18 0.70 20.34
N PHE A 99 12.09 1.00 19.63
CA PHE A 99 11.98 0.94 18.15
C PHE A 99 10.82 1.86 17.71
N PRO A 100 10.89 2.67 16.62
CA PRO A 100 11.76 2.56 15.43
C PRO A 100 12.34 3.89 14.87
N TYR A 101 13.07 4.72 15.65
CA TYR A 101 13.63 5.98 15.09
C TYR A 101 14.73 5.76 14.03
N LYS A 102 15.48 4.64 14.09
CA LYS A 102 16.56 4.32 13.12
C LYS A 102 16.03 3.89 11.75
N MET A 103 14.91 3.17 11.68
CA MET A 103 14.32 2.68 10.42
C MET A 103 13.71 3.84 9.61
N LEU A 104 13.00 4.76 10.26
CA LEU A 104 12.43 5.95 9.62
C LEU A 104 13.51 6.88 9.05
N ARG A 105 14.61 7.08 9.80
CA ARG A 105 15.78 7.84 9.31
C ARG A 105 16.44 7.21 8.09
N ARG A 106 16.52 5.88 8.06
CA ARG A 106 17.07 5.13 6.92
C ARG A 106 16.24 5.34 5.67
N GLN A 107 14.92 5.18 5.75
CA GLN A 107 14.01 5.39 4.60
C GLN A 107 14.05 6.83 4.08
N ALA A 108 14.10 7.82 4.99
CA ALA A 108 14.23 9.22 4.61
C ALA A 108 15.56 9.49 3.89
N ARG A 109 16.65 8.87 4.33
CA ARG A 109 17.97 8.96 3.68
C ARG A 109 17.98 8.27 2.31
N GLU A 110 17.49 7.03 2.22
CA GLU A 110 17.40 6.27 0.96
C GLU A 110 16.59 7.05 -0.08
N ARG A 111 15.51 7.72 0.33
CA ARG A 111 14.74 8.63 -0.53
C ARG A 111 15.57 9.84 -0.99
N GLN A 112 16.30 10.50 -0.09
CA GLN A 112 17.15 11.65 -0.45
C GLN A 112 18.25 11.24 -1.43
N ASP A 113 18.89 10.10 -1.18
CA ASP A 113 19.92 9.54 -2.05
C ASP A 113 19.35 9.18 -3.43
N TYR A 114 18.13 8.62 -3.48
CA TYR A 114 17.42 8.34 -4.73
C TYR A 114 17.13 9.62 -5.52
N LEU A 115 16.58 10.66 -4.87
CA LEU A 115 16.30 11.94 -5.53
C LEU A 115 17.58 12.62 -6.04
N TYR A 116 18.66 12.55 -5.26
CA TYR A 116 19.96 13.07 -5.66
C TYR A 116 20.53 12.32 -6.88
N ARG A 117 20.50 10.99 -6.87
CA ARG A 117 20.92 10.16 -8.02
C ARG A 117 20.09 10.45 -9.25
N ARG A 118 18.77 10.60 -9.12
CA ARG A 118 17.88 10.98 -10.21
C ARG A 118 18.22 12.35 -10.79
N ALA A 119 18.55 13.33 -9.95
CA ALA A 119 18.97 14.66 -10.40
C ALA A 119 20.32 14.62 -11.15
N LEU A 120 21.28 13.81 -10.70
CA LEU A 120 22.53 13.57 -11.41
C LEU A 120 22.29 12.90 -12.77
N LEU A 121 21.43 11.87 -12.81
CA LEU A 121 21.08 11.19 -14.06
C LEU A 121 20.49 12.16 -15.10
N LEU A 122 19.62 13.09 -14.70
CA LEU A 122 19.10 14.11 -15.63
C LEU A 122 20.18 15.03 -16.19
N ARG A 123 21.16 15.42 -15.37
CA ARG A 123 22.33 16.19 -15.83
C ARG A 123 23.18 15.36 -16.79
N ASP A 124 23.47 14.12 -16.40
CA ASP A 124 24.33 13.21 -17.13
C ASP A 124 23.68 12.72 -18.43
N ALA A 125 22.35 12.65 -18.52
CA ALA A 125 21.63 12.33 -19.75
C ALA A 125 21.95 13.31 -20.88
N SER A 126 22.00 14.62 -20.58
CA SER A 126 22.36 15.64 -21.56
C SER A 126 23.81 15.47 -22.07
N ILE A 127 24.71 15.02 -21.21
CA ILE A 127 26.11 14.74 -21.53
C ILE A 127 26.19 13.43 -22.33
N ALA A 128 25.46 12.40 -21.92
CA ALA A 128 25.37 11.10 -22.58
C ALA A 128 24.85 11.22 -24.01
N GLU A 129 23.87 12.09 -24.29
CA GLU A 129 23.42 12.38 -25.65
C GLU A 129 24.53 12.96 -26.54
N LYS A 130 25.38 13.84 -25.99
CA LYS A 130 26.55 14.38 -26.72
C LYS A 130 27.59 13.28 -26.95
N ARG A 131 27.86 12.46 -25.94
CA ARG A 131 28.78 11.30 -26.03
C ARG A 131 28.30 10.27 -27.05
N ALA A 132 26.99 10.00 -27.12
CA ALA A 132 26.38 9.11 -28.09
C ALA A 132 26.59 9.59 -29.52
N LYS A 133 26.40 10.90 -29.78
CA LYS A 133 26.68 11.51 -31.08
C LYS A 133 28.15 11.41 -31.46
N LEU A 134 29.05 11.64 -30.50
CA LEU A 134 30.49 11.51 -30.69
C LEU A 134 30.88 10.06 -31.02
N LYS A 135 30.38 9.07 -30.28
CA LYS A 135 30.57 7.63 -30.53
C LYS A 135 30.07 7.23 -31.93
N ALA A 136 28.88 7.68 -32.31
CA ALA A 136 28.31 7.39 -33.63
C ALA A 136 29.08 8.06 -34.79
N SER A 137 29.60 9.27 -34.57
CA SER A 137 30.45 9.99 -35.54
C SER A 137 31.80 9.29 -35.70
N LEU A 138 32.44 8.83 -34.61
CA LEU A 138 33.67 8.06 -34.67
C LEU A 138 33.49 6.73 -35.42
N ALA A 139 32.36 6.05 -35.22
CA ALA A 139 32.06 4.80 -35.92
C ALA A 139 31.74 5.00 -37.42
N SER A 140 31.05 6.08 -37.78
CA SER A 140 30.59 6.33 -39.16
C SER A 140 31.50 7.24 -39.99
N GLY A 141 32.44 7.95 -39.35
CA GLY A 141 33.28 8.97 -39.97
C GLY A 141 32.53 10.24 -40.40
N LYS A 142 31.23 10.38 -40.08
CA LYS A 142 30.43 11.55 -40.47
C LYS A 142 30.82 12.79 -39.65
N PRO A 143 30.86 13.99 -40.24
CA PRO A 143 31.17 15.21 -39.51
C PRO A 143 30.11 15.49 -38.45
N LEU A 144 30.54 15.98 -37.29
CA LEU A 144 29.69 16.28 -36.14
C LEU A 144 29.55 17.79 -35.91
N ASP A 145 28.60 18.18 -35.08
CA ASP A 145 28.40 19.60 -34.73
C ASP A 145 29.65 20.21 -34.07
N PRO A 146 30.11 21.40 -34.49
CA PRO A 146 31.31 22.03 -33.93
C PRO A 146 31.27 22.27 -32.42
N SER A 147 30.09 22.48 -31.82
CA SER A 147 29.96 22.68 -30.37
C SER A 147 30.34 21.42 -29.59
N ILE A 148 29.97 20.25 -30.10
CA ILE A 148 30.33 18.96 -29.50
C ILE A 148 31.76 18.58 -29.90
N ALA A 149 32.17 18.93 -31.13
CA ALA A 149 33.49 18.59 -31.64
C ALA A 149 34.58 19.27 -30.83
N ASN A 150 34.43 20.55 -30.54
CA ASN A 150 35.47 21.35 -29.89
C ASN A 150 35.46 21.27 -28.36
N ASP A 151 34.54 20.51 -27.78
CA ASP A 151 34.43 20.33 -26.34
C ASP A 151 35.57 19.43 -25.82
N LYS A 152 36.52 20.04 -25.09
CA LYS A 152 37.71 19.34 -24.59
C LYS A 152 37.39 18.41 -23.42
N THR A 153 36.55 18.85 -22.49
CA THR A 153 36.21 18.07 -21.29
C THR A 153 35.44 16.81 -21.68
N LEU A 154 34.49 16.95 -22.61
CA LEU A 154 33.73 15.82 -23.16
C LEU A 154 34.64 14.74 -23.75
N ARG A 155 35.68 15.12 -24.50
CA ARG A 155 36.63 14.19 -25.13
C ARG A 155 37.53 13.49 -24.10
N GLU A 156 37.92 14.19 -23.04
CA GLU A 156 38.72 13.61 -21.96
C GLU A 156 37.91 12.58 -21.18
N ASP A 157 36.68 12.93 -20.78
CA ASP A 157 35.78 12.02 -20.06
C ASP A 157 35.36 10.82 -20.92
N PHE A 158 35.14 11.03 -22.22
CA PHE A 158 34.70 9.98 -23.15
C PHE A 158 35.66 8.79 -23.19
N LYS A 159 36.97 9.01 -22.97
CA LYS A 159 37.96 7.92 -22.93
C LYS A 159 37.67 6.91 -21.81
N TYR A 160 37.12 7.37 -20.69
CA TYR A 160 36.77 6.53 -19.56
C TYR A 160 35.37 5.90 -19.73
N ASP A 161 34.45 6.67 -20.32
CA ASP A 161 33.03 6.30 -20.45
C ASP A 161 32.69 5.51 -21.74
N GLU A 162 33.67 5.20 -22.60
CA GLU A 162 33.44 4.49 -23.87
C GLU A 162 32.77 3.12 -23.69
N SER A 163 33.09 2.45 -22.58
CA SER A 163 32.60 1.12 -22.21
C SER A 163 31.15 1.12 -21.71
N LEU A 164 30.62 2.29 -21.31
CA LEU A 164 29.22 2.39 -20.92
C LEU A 164 28.34 2.10 -22.13
N GLN A 165 27.39 1.18 -21.96
CA GLN A 165 26.41 0.88 -22.98
C GLN A 165 25.52 2.11 -23.12
N VAL A 166 25.64 2.79 -24.26
CA VAL A 166 24.68 3.81 -24.64
C VAL A 166 23.45 3.05 -25.13
N PRO A 167 22.28 3.24 -24.52
CA PRO A 167 21.08 2.57 -24.99
C PRO A 167 20.76 3.06 -26.40
N ASP A 168 20.56 2.09 -27.29
CA ASP A 168 20.23 2.35 -28.66
C ASP A 168 18.85 3.01 -28.75
N LYS A 169 18.77 4.11 -29.50
CA LYS A 169 17.51 4.83 -29.76
C LYS A 169 16.45 3.96 -30.45
N GLN A 170 16.81 2.78 -30.96
CA GLN A 170 15.91 1.86 -31.64
C GLN A 170 15.03 1.04 -30.69
N ASN A 171 15.50 0.75 -29.48
CA ASN A 171 14.66 0.24 -28.38
C ASN A 171 14.31 1.44 -27.50
N GLY A 172 13.28 2.18 -27.91
CA GLY A 172 13.10 3.60 -27.60
C GLY A 172 13.24 3.96 -26.12
N ASP A 173 14.33 4.66 -25.78
CA ASP A 173 14.50 5.60 -24.64
C ASP A 173 14.03 5.13 -23.24
N SER A 174 13.64 3.86 -23.10
CA SER A 174 13.12 3.24 -21.89
C SER A 174 14.25 2.73 -21.00
N ASP A 175 15.40 2.41 -21.58
CA ASP A 175 16.44 1.65 -20.90
C ASP A 175 17.34 2.50 -19.99
N LEU A 176 17.48 3.82 -20.23
CA LEU A 176 18.19 4.73 -19.31
C LEU A 176 17.45 4.93 -18.00
N MET A 177 16.12 5.01 -18.06
CA MET A 177 15.27 5.16 -16.88
C MET A 177 15.04 3.81 -16.17
N ASN A 178 15.46 2.69 -16.78
CA ASN A 178 15.23 1.34 -16.26
C ASN A 178 16.30 0.89 -15.26
N ILE A 179 17.52 1.42 -15.36
CA ILE A 179 18.67 0.93 -14.56
C ILE A 179 18.58 1.37 -13.09
N ASP A 180 17.93 2.49 -12.79
CA ASP A 180 17.86 3.07 -11.44
C ASP A 180 16.42 3.53 -11.08
N ASP A 181 15.43 2.68 -11.38
CA ASP A 181 14.01 2.89 -11.08
C ASP A 181 13.59 2.31 -9.70
N GLU A 182 12.49 2.80 -9.11
CA GLU A 182 12.06 2.33 -7.78
C GLU A 182 11.74 0.83 -7.75
N TYR A 183 11.34 0.28 -8.89
CA TYR A 183 11.00 -1.14 -9.04
C TYR A 183 12.19 -2.03 -9.39
N ALA A 184 13.30 -1.47 -9.87
CA ALA A 184 14.42 -2.23 -10.46
C ALA A 184 15.06 -3.22 -9.47
N LEU A 185 15.20 -2.82 -8.20
CA LEU A 185 15.82 -3.63 -7.15
C LEU A 185 15.01 -4.88 -6.78
N THR A 186 13.69 -4.82 -6.91
CA THR A 186 12.77 -5.86 -6.43
C THR A 186 12.25 -6.73 -7.59
N SER A 187 12.29 -6.19 -8.82
CA SER A 187 11.70 -6.82 -10.00
C SER A 187 12.27 -8.22 -10.24
N GLY A 188 11.38 -9.22 -10.33
CA GLY A 188 11.73 -10.61 -10.64
C GLY A 188 12.42 -11.40 -9.53
N LEU A 189 12.83 -10.74 -8.44
CA LEU A 189 13.53 -11.40 -7.32
C LEU A 189 12.61 -11.72 -6.15
N VAL A 190 11.72 -10.78 -5.80
CA VAL A 190 10.84 -10.89 -4.64
C VAL A 190 9.38 -10.78 -5.08
N ASP A 191 8.56 -11.69 -4.57
CA ASP A 191 7.12 -11.65 -4.81
C ASP A 191 6.49 -10.43 -4.09
N PRO A 192 5.75 -9.57 -4.81
CA PRO A 192 5.11 -8.41 -4.22
C PRO A 192 4.02 -8.85 -3.25
N ARG A 193 3.90 -8.11 -2.14
CA ARG A 193 2.91 -8.34 -1.09
C ARG A 193 2.05 -7.09 -0.93
N PRO A 194 1.10 -6.86 -1.85
CA PRO A 194 0.25 -5.68 -1.81
C PRO A 194 -0.81 -5.80 -0.72
N ILE A 195 -1.01 -4.73 0.05
CA ILE A 195 -2.12 -4.64 1.00
C ILE A 195 -3.29 -3.85 0.40
N ILE A 196 -4.48 -4.43 0.46
CA ILE A 196 -5.71 -3.79 -0.01
C ILE A 196 -6.49 -3.30 1.20
N THR A 197 -6.79 -2.02 1.19
CA THR A 197 -7.54 -1.34 2.25
C THR A 197 -8.63 -0.45 1.65
N THR A 198 -9.63 -0.16 2.47
CA THR A 198 -10.74 0.71 2.11
C THR A 198 -10.57 2.09 2.73
N SER A 199 -11.50 2.99 2.42
CA SER A 199 -11.78 4.19 3.22
C SER A 199 -12.09 3.84 4.69
N ARG A 200 -12.18 4.88 5.53
CA ARG A 200 -12.36 4.76 7.00
C ARG A 200 -13.59 3.94 7.40
N SER A 201 -14.75 4.25 6.81
CA SER A 201 -16.02 3.57 7.07
C SER A 201 -16.59 3.02 5.76
N PRO A 202 -16.20 1.80 5.35
CA PRO A 202 -16.66 1.22 4.10
C PRO A 202 -18.09 0.71 4.21
N SER A 203 -18.83 0.79 3.12
CA SER A 203 -20.07 0.07 2.93
C SER A 203 -19.82 -1.44 2.76
N ALA A 204 -20.88 -2.23 2.90
CA ALA A 204 -20.83 -3.66 2.60
C ALA A 204 -20.40 -3.93 1.14
N ARG A 205 -20.85 -3.07 0.22
CA ARG A 205 -20.58 -3.21 -1.22
C ARG A 205 -19.10 -2.91 -1.54
N LEU A 206 -18.50 -1.88 -0.93
CA LEU A 206 -17.06 -1.63 -1.03
C LEU A 206 -16.22 -2.73 -0.34
N SER A 207 -16.71 -3.27 0.78
CA SER A 207 -16.02 -4.38 1.45
C SER A 207 -16.01 -5.64 0.58
N ALA A 208 -17.09 -5.92 -0.15
CA ALA A 208 -17.15 -6.97 -1.15
C ALA A 208 -16.19 -6.69 -2.32
N PHE A 209 -16.18 -5.48 -2.85
CA PHE A 209 -15.24 -5.07 -3.91
C PHE A 209 -13.77 -5.20 -3.48
N ALA A 210 -13.43 -4.83 -2.25
CA ALA A 210 -12.08 -5.01 -1.72
C ALA A 210 -11.66 -6.49 -1.65
N LYS A 211 -12.61 -7.40 -1.40
CA LYS A 211 -12.39 -8.85 -1.48
C LYS A 211 -12.20 -9.31 -2.92
N GLU A 212 -12.92 -8.73 -3.88
CA GLU A 212 -12.77 -9.03 -5.31
C GLU A 212 -11.40 -8.59 -5.85
N ILE A 213 -10.92 -7.39 -5.51
CA ILE A 213 -9.56 -6.94 -5.87
C ILE A 213 -8.51 -7.84 -5.20
N ARG A 214 -8.75 -8.29 -3.96
CA ARG A 214 -7.85 -9.26 -3.32
C ARG A 214 -7.77 -10.56 -4.10
N LEU A 215 -8.88 -11.06 -4.62
CA LEU A 215 -8.86 -12.25 -5.46
C LEU A 215 -8.22 -11.97 -6.83
N LEU A 216 -8.28 -10.73 -7.32
CA LEU A 216 -7.61 -10.30 -8.55
C LEU A 216 -6.08 -10.43 -8.44
N ILE A 217 -5.50 -10.07 -7.28
CA ILE A 217 -4.06 -10.11 -7.04
C ILE A 217 -3.70 -11.27 -6.09
N PRO A 218 -3.04 -12.34 -6.56
CA PRO A 218 -2.93 -13.61 -5.81
C PRO A 218 -2.17 -13.50 -4.48
N THR A 219 -1.16 -12.64 -4.37
CA THR A 219 -0.33 -12.46 -3.16
C THR A 219 -0.85 -11.39 -2.21
N SER A 220 -2.03 -10.82 -2.50
CA SER A 220 -2.54 -9.66 -1.78
C SER A 220 -3.23 -10.00 -0.45
N ILE A 221 -3.15 -9.06 0.48
CA ILE A 221 -3.76 -9.18 1.81
C ILE A 221 -4.78 -8.06 1.97
N ARG A 222 -6.00 -8.41 2.38
CA ARG A 222 -7.05 -7.43 2.70
C ARG A 222 -6.98 -7.06 4.17
N LEU A 223 -6.89 -5.78 4.49
CA LEU A 223 -6.90 -5.27 5.86
C LEU A 223 -8.12 -4.38 6.09
N ASN A 224 -8.78 -4.57 7.24
CA ASN A 224 -9.90 -3.73 7.67
C ASN A 224 -9.36 -2.40 8.19
N ARG A 225 -9.79 -1.27 7.60
CA ARG A 225 -9.29 0.06 7.95
C ARG A 225 -9.58 0.46 9.40
N GLY A 226 -10.84 0.37 9.82
CA GLY A 226 -11.27 0.79 11.16
C GLY A 226 -10.88 2.24 11.49
N ASN A 227 -10.42 2.48 12.72
CA ASN A 227 -10.01 3.81 13.20
C ASN A 227 -8.53 4.14 12.96
N THR A 228 -7.78 3.27 12.26
CA THR A 228 -6.36 3.51 12.04
C THR A 228 -6.16 4.74 11.15
N VAL A 229 -5.13 5.55 11.43
CA VAL A 229 -4.80 6.75 10.64
C VAL A 229 -3.88 6.36 9.48
N LEU A 230 -3.94 7.07 8.35
CA LEU A 230 -3.13 6.73 7.16
C LEU A 230 -1.61 6.63 7.45
N PRO A 231 -0.96 7.56 8.18
CA PRO A 231 0.47 7.46 8.49
C PRO A 231 0.84 6.20 9.28
N ASP A 232 0.02 5.82 10.27
CA ASP A 232 0.26 4.62 11.08
C ASP A 232 0.17 3.34 10.23
N LEU A 233 -0.74 3.33 9.25
CA LEU A 233 -0.87 2.20 8.33
C LEU A 233 0.33 2.10 7.39
N VAL A 234 0.82 3.22 6.85
CA VAL A 234 2.03 3.25 6.02
C VAL A 234 3.25 2.81 6.83
N SER A 235 3.40 3.32 8.06
CA SER A 235 4.46 2.93 8.98
C SER A 235 4.41 1.42 9.31
N SER A 236 3.21 0.89 9.56
CA SER A 236 3.00 -0.55 9.80
C SER A 236 3.31 -1.40 8.57
N ALA A 237 2.91 -0.94 7.38
CA ALA A 237 3.20 -1.62 6.11
C ALA A 237 4.70 -1.66 5.81
N ASN A 238 5.40 -0.55 6.04
CA ASN A 238 6.85 -0.45 5.94
C ASN A 238 7.56 -1.36 6.94
N ALA A 239 7.10 -1.41 8.19
CA ALA A 239 7.67 -2.29 9.22
C ALA A 239 7.47 -3.77 8.88
N ALA A 240 6.38 -4.12 8.20
CA ALA A 240 6.11 -5.46 7.69
C ALA A 240 6.78 -5.76 6.33
N ALA A 241 7.54 -4.80 5.77
CA ALA A 241 8.19 -4.88 4.45
C ALA A 241 7.20 -5.26 3.33
N LEU A 242 6.03 -4.62 3.30
CA LEU A 242 5.08 -4.74 2.20
C LEU A 242 5.54 -3.92 1.00
N THR A 243 5.22 -4.40 -0.21
CA THR A 243 5.67 -3.74 -1.46
C THR A 243 4.75 -2.62 -1.87
N ASP A 244 3.43 -2.79 -1.71
CA ASP A 244 2.45 -1.84 -2.21
C ASP A 244 1.25 -1.73 -1.28
N MET A 245 0.59 -0.59 -1.34
CA MET A 245 -0.66 -0.31 -0.68
C MET A 245 -1.70 0.16 -1.69
N VAL A 246 -2.83 -0.53 -1.73
CA VAL A 246 -4.00 -0.20 -2.56
C VAL A 246 -5.10 0.32 -1.65
N LEU A 247 -5.52 1.56 -1.88
CA LEU A 247 -6.61 2.22 -1.15
C LEU A 247 -7.82 2.39 -2.05
N LEU A 248 -8.99 1.94 -1.57
CA LEU A 248 -10.24 2.02 -2.30
C LEU A 248 -11.20 3.02 -1.67
N HIS A 249 -11.74 3.89 -2.51
CA HIS A 249 -12.77 4.86 -2.16
C HIS A 249 -14.07 4.55 -2.89
N GLU A 250 -15.18 4.95 -2.27
CA GLU A 250 -16.51 4.79 -2.82
C GLU A 250 -17.34 6.06 -2.68
N HIS A 251 -18.42 6.10 -3.45
CA HIS A 251 -19.53 7.00 -3.28
C HIS A 251 -20.82 6.18 -3.17
N ARG A 252 -21.50 6.26 -2.01
CA ARG A 252 -22.81 5.62 -1.76
C ARG A 252 -22.87 4.13 -2.16
N GLY A 253 -21.85 3.34 -1.82
CA GLY A 253 -21.81 1.91 -2.15
C GLY A 253 -21.14 1.58 -3.49
N THR A 254 -20.90 2.56 -4.35
CA THR A 254 -20.24 2.35 -5.65
C THR A 254 -18.76 2.76 -5.56
N PRO A 255 -17.80 1.88 -5.87
CA PRO A 255 -16.38 2.23 -5.84
C PRO A 255 -16.05 3.25 -6.93
N THR A 256 -15.37 4.34 -6.55
CA THR A 256 -15.13 5.50 -7.43
C THR A 256 -13.67 5.85 -7.61
N ALA A 257 -12.78 5.47 -6.69
CA ALA A 257 -11.36 5.70 -6.86
C ALA A 257 -10.52 4.58 -6.25
N MET A 258 -9.37 4.35 -6.87
CA MET A 258 -8.36 3.42 -6.44
C MET A 258 -7.01 4.12 -6.47
N THR A 259 -6.30 4.09 -5.36
CA THR A 259 -4.95 4.64 -5.26
C THR A 259 -3.97 3.51 -4.99
N ILE A 260 -2.96 3.38 -5.84
CA ILE A 260 -1.89 2.40 -5.72
C ILE A 260 -0.64 3.16 -5.31
N SER A 261 -0.03 2.80 -4.19
CA SER A 261 1.19 3.42 -3.66
C SER A 261 2.26 2.36 -3.46
N HIS A 262 3.41 2.53 -4.10
CA HIS A 262 4.55 1.64 -3.92
C HIS A 262 5.38 2.09 -2.71
N LEU A 263 5.70 1.13 -1.84
CA LEU A 263 6.45 1.32 -0.60
C LEU A 263 7.87 0.78 -0.79
N PRO A 264 8.90 1.37 -0.13
CA PRO A 264 8.83 2.35 0.95
C PRO A 264 8.71 3.82 0.51
N HIS A 265 9.22 4.19 -0.66
CA HIS A 265 9.22 5.57 -1.17
C HIS A 265 8.98 5.62 -2.69
N GLY A 266 8.17 4.69 -3.20
CA GLY A 266 7.83 4.60 -4.61
C GLY A 266 6.73 5.59 -5.04
N PRO A 267 6.30 5.54 -6.30
CA PRO A 267 5.25 6.40 -6.81
C PRO A 267 3.87 6.01 -6.26
N THR A 268 2.98 7.00 -6.25
CA THR A 268 1.56 6.82 -6.00
C THR A 268 0.77 7.18 -7.24
N ALA A 269 0.08 6.20 -7.82
CA ALA A 269 -0.82 6.37 -8.95
C ALA A 269 -2.27 6.35 -8.48
N SER A 270 -3.01 7.41 -8.78
CA SER A 270 -4.42 7.54 -8.42
C SER A 270 -5.31 7.45 -9.64
N PHE A 271 -6.29 6.56 -9.56
CA PHE A 271 -7.22 6.23 -10.62
C PHE A 271 -8.65 6.54 -10.19
N SER A 272 -9.44 7.12 -11.07
CA SER A 272 -10.90 7.15 -10.94
C SER A 272 -11.49 5.91 -11.59
N LEU A 273 -12.40 5.26 -10.89
CA LEU A 273 -13.10 4.06 -11.36
C LEU A 273 -14.46 4.46 -11.93
N HIS A 274 -14.76 3.92 -13.10
CA HIS A 274 -16.00 4.09 -13.83
C HIS A 274 -16.51 2.72 -14.29
N ASN A 275 -17.83 2.62 -14.50
CA ASN A 275 -18.48 1.41 -15.00
C ASN A 275 -18.09 0.15 -14.20
N VAL A 276 -18.05 0.26 -12.87
CA VAL A 276 -17.66 -0.85 -12.01
C VAL A 276 -18.84 -1.81 -11.86
N VAL A 277 -18.66 -3.02 -12.38
CA VAL A 277 -19.57 -4.15 -12.18
C VAL A 277 -18.87 -5.13 -11.26
N LEU A 278 -19.46 -5.35 -10.08
CA LEU A 278 -18.94 -6.30 -9.11
C LEU A 278 -19.13 -7.72 -9.61
N ARG A 279 -18.24 -8.62 -9.19
CA ARG A 279 -18.35 -10.04 -9.49
C ARG A 279 -19.68 -10.63 -9.00
N ALA A 280 -20.17 -10.18 -7.86
CA ALA A 280 -21.46 -10.61 -7.31
C ALA A 280 -22.65 -10.30 -8.24
N ASP A 281 -22.52 -9.27 -9.07
CA ASP A 281 -23.57 -8.80 -9.98
C ASP A 281 -23.45 -9.45 -11.38
N ILE A 282 -22.36 -10.18 -11.69
CA ILE A 282 -22.15 -10.82 -12.99
C ILE A 282 -22.86 -12.18 -13.02
N PRO A 283 -23.76 -12.42 -14.00
CA PRO A 283 -24.44 -13.71 -14.13
C PRO A 283 -23.42 -14.81 -14.43
N ASN A 284 -23.62 -16.00 -13.86
CA ASN A 284 -22.74 -17.18 -13.96
C ASN A 284 -21.36 -17.07 -13.29
N ALA A 285 -20.84 -15.87 -13.00
CA ALA A 285 -19.55 -15.70 -12.33
C ALA A 285 -19.59 -16.15 -10.86
N VAL A 286 -20.74 -16.04 -10.20
CA VAL A 286 -20.95 -16.45 -8.79
C VAL A 286 -20.84 -17.96 -8.59
N ARG A 287 -20.96 -18.76 -9.66
CA ARG A 287 -21.11 -20.22 -9.60
C ARG A 287 -19.84 -20.98 -9.19
N GLY A 288 -18.68 -20.32 -9.13
CA GLY A 288 -17.41 -20.95 -8.77
C GLY A 288 -16.53 -20.11 -7.84
N THR A 289 -15.48 -20.73 -7.30
CA THR A 289 -14.38 -20.02 -6.63
C THR A 289 -13.41 -19.47 -7.69
N VAL A 290 -12.79 -18.33 -7.40
CA VAL A 290 -11.78 -17.74 -8.29
C VAL A 290 -10.47 -18.49 -8.10
N SER A 291 -9.82 -18.89 -9.21
CA SER A 291 -8.48 -19.48 -9.16
C SER A 291 -7.46 -18.43 -8.71
N GLU A 292 -6.73 -18.71 -7.62
CA GLU A 292 -5.64 -17.85 -7.12
C GLU A 292 -4.29 -18.11 -7.82
N SER A 293 -4.29 -18.80 -8.98
CA SER A 293 -3.08 -18.98 -9.79
C SER A 293 -2.52 -17.64 -10.29
N TYR A 294 -1.21 -17.58 -10.53
CA TYR A 294 -0.54 -16.38 -11.06
C TYR A 294 -1.09 -16.04 -12.46
N PRO A 295 -1.70 -14.85 -12.66
CA PRO A 295 -2.32 -14.50 -13.92
C PRO A 295 -1.27 -14.17 -14.99
N HIS A 296 -1.65 -14.38 -16.25
CA HIS A 296 -1.02 -13.71 -17.38
C HIS A 296 -1.52 -12.27 -17.47
N LEU A 297 -0.64 -11.33 -17.76
CA LEU A 297 -0.98 -9.92 -17.93
C LEU A 297 -0.88 -9.55 -19.39
N ILE A 298 -1.92 -8.91 -19.93
CA ILE A 298 -1.92 -8.34 -21.28
C ILE A 298 -2.10 -6.84 -21.14
N PHE A 299 -1.18 -6.08 -21.71
CA PHE A 299 -1.26 -4.61 -21.80
C PHE A 299 -1.35 -4.23 -23.27
N GLU A 300 -2.44 -3.57 -23.64
CA GLU A 300 -2.70 -3.15 -25.03
C GLU A 300 -2.95 -1.63 -25.07
N GLY A 301 -2.39 -0.95 -26.05
CA GLY A 301 -2.64 0.48 -26.27
C GLY A 301 -1.81 1.43 -25.39
N PHE A 302 -0.77 0.95 -24.70
CA PHE A 302 0.19 1.79 -23.97
C PHE A 302 1.41 2.04 -24.84
N LYS A 303 1.51 3.23 -25.44
CA LYS A 303 2.58 3.56 -26.40
C LYS A 303 3.51 4.66 -25.90
N THR A 304 3.02 5.53 -25.04
CA THR A 304 3.79 6.69 -24.59
C THR A 304 4.73 6.32 -23.43
N LYS A 305 5.65 7.22 -23.10
CA LYS A 305 6.50 7.08 -21.90
C LYS A 305 5.68 7.01 -20.61
N LEU A 306 4.60 7.79 -20.53
CA LEU A 306 3.67 7.75 -19.40
C LEU A 306 2.91 6.41 -19.36
N GLY A 307 2.50 5.90 -20.52
CA GLY A 307 1.88 4.59 -20.63
C GLY A 307 2.79 3.48 -20.13
N ALA A 308 4.06 3.47 -20.55
CA ALA A 308 5.07 2.55 -20.04
C ALA A 308 5.25 2.65 -18.51
N ARG A 309 5.23 3.87 -17.96
CA ARG A 309 5.29 4.11 -16.51
C ARG A 309 4.09 3.52 -15.77
N VAL A 310 2.88 3.68 -16.30
CA VAL A 310 1.66 3.10 -15.71
C VAL A 310 1.68 1.58 -15.78
N VAL A 311 2.10 1.02 -16.92
CA VAL A 311 2.28 -0.43 -17.10
C VAL A 311 3.27 -0.96 -16.07
N GLN A 312 4.37 -0.25 -15.82
CA GLN A 312 5.35 -0.61 -14.81
C GLN A 312 4.75 -0.66 -13.41
N ILE A 313 4.01 0.37 -12.99
CA ILE A 313 3.35 0.40 -11.67
C ILE A 313 2.36 -0.76 -11.52
N ILE A 314 1.51 -1.01 -12.52
CA ILE A 314 0.48 -2.05 -12.46
C ILE A 314 1.10 -3.46 -12.54
N LYS A 315 2.10 -3.67 -13.40
CA LYS A 315 2.75 -4.98 -13.60
C LYS A 315 3.42 -5.47 -12.32
N HIS A 316 4.06 -4.57 -11.56
CA HIS A 316 4.78 -4.93 -10.33
C HIS A 316 3.86 -5.24 -9.13
N LEU A 317 2.54 -5.05 -9.24
CA LEU A 317 1.59 -5.55 -8.24
C LEU A 317 1.41 -7.08 -8.31
N PHE A 318 1.77 -7.69 -9.43
CA PHE A 318 1.61 -9.11 -9.67
C PHE A 318 2.94 -9.85 -9.49
N PRO A 319 2.92 -11.09 -8.98
CA PRO A 319 4.13 -11.86 -8.82
C PRO A 319 4.78 -12.19 -10.16
N PRO A 320 6.13 -12.20 -10.21
CA PRO A 320 6.85 -12.64 -11.39
C PRO A 320 6.50 -14.09 -11.70
N ARG A 321 6.29 -14.36 -12.98
CA ARG A 321 5.89 -15.67 -13.46
C ARG A 321 7.07 -16.40 -14.09
N GLU A 322 7.22 -17.67 -13.74
CA GLU A 322 8.15 -18.57 -14.43
C GLU A 322 7.68 -18.83 -15.87
N ALA A 323 8.56 -18.64 -16.85
CA ALA A 323 8.26 -18.83 -18.26
C ALA A 323 7.82 -20.26 -18.64
N SER A 324 8.19 -21.27 -17.83
CA SER A 324 7.94 -22.69 -18.11
C SER A 324 6.49 -23.13 -17.82
N LYS A 325 5.79 -22.47 -16.89
CA LYS A 325 4.46 -22.92 -16.45
C LYS A 325 3.35 -22.32 -17.30
N VAL A 326 2.52 -23.17 -17.90
CA VAL A 326 1.26 -22.78 -18.55
C VAL A 326 0.21 -22.54 -17.46
N GLY A 327 -0.65 -21.54 -17.65
CA GLY A 327 -1.66 -21.18 -16.65
C GLY A 327 -2.82 -20.51 -17.33
N ASN A 328 -3.99 -20.74 -16.77
CA ASN A 328 -5.26 -20.61 -17.47
C ASN A 328 -5.97 -19.28 -17.12
N ARG A 329 -5.28 -18.39 -16.41
CA ARG A 329 -5.84 -17.13 -15.90
C ARG A 329 -5.18 -15.97 -16.64
N VAL A 330 -5.99 -15.00 -17.08
CA VAL A 330 -5.51 -13.80 -17.76
C VAL A 330 -6.21 -12.55 -17.23
N VAL A 331 -5.45 -11.49 -16.99
CA VAL A 331 -5.94 -10.14 -16.67
C VAL A 331 -5.51 -9.23 -17.81
N THR A 332 -6.48 -8.56 -18.42
CA THR A 332 -6.28 -7.71 -19.59
C THR A 332 -6.49 -6.26 -19.21
N PHE A 333 -5.51 -5.43 -19.55
CA PHE A 333 -5.53 -3.98 -19.43
C PHE A 333 -5.47 -3.41 -20.84
N VAL A 334 -6.59 -2.88 -21.32
CA VAL A 334 -6.71 -2.30 -22.66
C VAL A 334 -6.95 -0.80 -22.52
N ASN A 335 -6.06 0.01 -23.09
CA ASN A 335 -6.22 1.45 -23.11
C ASN A 335 -7.05 1.90 -24.32
N LYS A 336 -8.12 2.67 -24.06
CA LYS A 336 -8.95 3.34 -25.08
C LYS A 336 -9.19 4.79 -24.65
N GLU A 337 -8.63 5.75 -25.40
CA GLU A 337 -8.80 7.19 -25.12
C GLU A 337 -8.47 7.57 -23.65
N ASP A 338 -7.30 7.14 -23.16
CA ASP A 338 -6.83 7.28 -21.76
C ASP A 338 -7.69 6.58 -20.69
N ASN A 339 -8.67 5.77 -21.09
CA ASN A 339 -9.44 4.93 -20.19
C ASN A 339 -8.92 3.50 -20.26
N ILE A 340 -8.43 3.00 -19.13
CA ILE A 340 -7.89 1.64 -19.01
C ILE A 340 -9.05 0.71 -18.65
N GLU A 341 -9.51 -0.05 -19.62
CA GLU A 341 -10.47 -1.13 -19.41
C GLU A 341 -9.77 -2.34 -18.81
N VAL A 342 -10.24 -2.77 -17.64
CA VAL A 342 -9.73 -3.95 -16.95
C VAL A 342 -10.76 -5.06 -17.05
N ARG A 343 -10.31 -6.24 -17.48
CA ARG A 343 -11.10 -7.47 -17.45
C ARG A 343 -10.27 -8.62 -16.90
N HIS A 344 -10.94 -9.55 -16.26
CA HIS A 344 -10.31 -10.74 -15.68
C HIS A 344 -11.03 -11.99 -16.17
N HIS A 345 -10.31 -12.74 -16.99
CA HIS A 345 -10.81 -13.96 -17.62
C HIS A 345 -10.02 -15.19 -17.18
N VAL A 346 -10.66 -16.34 -17.27
CA VAL A 346 -10.04 -17.65 -17.26
C VAL A 346 -10.28 -18.24 -18.64
N PHE A 347 -9.27 -18.90 -19.20
CA PHE A 347 -9.33 -19.48 -20.52
C PHE A 347 -9.05 -20.97 -20.46
N VAL A 348 -9.71 -21.71 -21.34
CA VAL A 348 -9.43 -23.12 -21.59
C VAL A 348 -9.11 -23.26 -23.07
N LYS A 349 -8.01 -23.95 -23.37
CA LYS A 349 -7.65 -24.30 -24.75
C LYS A 349 -8.43 -25.57 -25.12
N THR A 350 -9.52 -25.41 -25.87
CA THR A 350 -10.32 -26.54 -26.37
C THR A 350 -9.60 -27.24 -27.53
N GLY A 351 -8.78 -26.50 -28.29
CA GLY A 351 -7.94 -27.03 -29.37
C GLY A 351 -6.65 -26.26 -29.55
N TYR A 352 -5.93 -26.51 -30.65
CA TYR A 352 -4.69 -25.78 -30.98
C TYR A 352 -4.96 -24.33 -31.42
N ARG A 353 -6.08 -24.10 -32.14
CA ARG A 353 -6.46 -22.78 -32.68
C ARG A 353 -7.53 -22.07 -31.86
N ASP A 354 -8.30 -22.82 -31.10
CA ASP A 354 -9.49 -22.30 -30.41
C ASP A 354 -9.28 -22.22 -28.91
N VAL A 355 -9.70 -21.08 -28.35
CA VAL A 355 -9.62 -20.77 -26.93
C VAL A 355 -10.97 -20.24 -26.46
N GLU A 356 -11.52 -20.89 -25.44
CA GLU A 356 -12.75 -20.45 -24.79
C GLU A 356 -12.42 -19.59 -23.58
N LEU A 357 -13.13 -18.47 -23.43
CA LEU A 357 -12.95 -17.51 -22.35
C LEU A 357 -14.19 -17.47 -21.46
N ALA A 358 -13.96 -17.54 -20.15
CA ALA A 358 -14.96 -17.32 -19.13
C ALA A 358 -14.56 -16.11 -18.28
N GLU A 359 -15.49 -15.20 -18.05
CA GLU A 359 -15.25 -14.04 -17.20
C GLU A 359 -15.44 -14.38 -15.72
N VAL A 360 -14.50 -13.96 -14.87
CA VAL A 360 -14.44 -14.39 -13.47
C VAL A 360 -14.35 -13.23 -12.48
N GLY A 361 -13.68 -12.13 -12.85
CA GLY A 361 -13.46 -10.98 -11.98
C GLY A 361 -14.36 -9.77 -12.27
N PRO A 362 -14.21 -8.68 -11.52
CA PRO A 362 -14.99 -7.46 -11.72
C PRO A 362 -14.65 -6.79 -13.06
N ARG A 363 -15.65 -6.13 -13.66
CA ARG A 363 -15.44 -5.23 -14.79
C ARG A 363 -15.23 -3.84 -14.26
N MET A 364 -14.20 -3.16 -14.73
CA MET A 364 -14.02 -1.75 -14.42
C MET A 364 -13.31 -1.04 -15.55
N THR A 365 -13.55 0.25 -15.64
CA THR A 365 -12.79 1.18 -16.46
C THR A 365 -12.13 2.16 -15.51
N MET A 366 -10.81 2.21 -15.51
CA MET A 366 -10.07 3.10 -14.63
C MET A 366 -9.37 4.16 -15.45
N ARG A 367 -9.48 5.41 -15.02
CA ARG A 367 -8.82 6.55 -15.65
C ARG A 367 -7.80 7.11 -14.68
N LEU A 368 -6.55 7.20 -15.13
CA LEU A 368 -5.48 7.81 -14.35
C LEU A 368 -5.74 9.32 -14.25
N PHE A 369 -5.65 9.89 -13.04
CA PHE A 369 -5.74 11.34 -12.86
C PHE A 369 -4.50 11.98 -12.22
N GLU A 370 -3.69 11.20 -11.51
CA GLU A 370 -2.47 11.72 -10.87
C GLU A 370 -1.43 10.60 -10.69
N ILE A 371 -0.17 10.91 -11.00
CA ILE A 371 1.02 10.17 -10.58
C ILE A 371 1.90 11.13 -9.78
N ARG A 372 2.18 10.76 -8.54
CA ARG A 372 3.03 11.52 -7.64
C ARG A 372 4.21 10.68 -7.19
N GLY A 373 5.40 11.28 -7.12
CA GLY A 373 6.55 10.65 -6.49
C GLY A 373 6.36 10.61 -4.97
N GLY A 374 6.50 9.44 -4.36
CA GLY A 374 6.36 9.26 -2.91
C GLY A 374 5.06 8.59 -2.47
N SER A 375 5.07 8.14 -1.22
CA SER A 375 3.98 7.34 -0.62
C SER A 375 2.73 8.17 -0.29
N LEU A 376 1.64 7.47 0.06
CA LEU A 376 0.33 8.04 0.42
C LEU A 376 0.29 8.93 1.68
N GLU A 377 1.40 9.07 2.40
CA GLU A 377 1.47 9.89 3.62
C GLU A 377 1.46 11.40 3.31
N LYS A 378 0.70 12.18 4.12
CA LYS A 378 0.46 13.63 3.92
C LYS A 378 1.74 14.50 3.94
N GLY A 379 2.82 14.04 4.58
CA GLY A 379 4.14 14.70 4.58
C GLY A 379 5.16 14.06 3.62
N SER A 380 4.78 12.99 2.94
CA SER A 380 5.60 12.24 1.99
C SER A 380 5.28 12.57 0.54
N SER A 381 4.28 13.43 0.29
CA SER A 381 3.91 13.93 -1.03
C SER A 381 5.11 14.57 -1.72
N GLY A 382 5.75 13.85 -2.63
CA GLY A 382 6.78 14.39 -3.49
C GLY A 382 6.19 15.02 -4.75
N ASP A 383 7.07 15.28 -5.70
CA ASP A 383 6.74 15.99 -6.93
C ASP A 383 5.70 15.23 -7.75
N VAL A 384 4.78 15.98 -8.35
CA VAL A 384 3.78 15.44 -9.26
C VAL A 384 4.45 15.17 -10.59
N GLU A 385 4.59 13.89 -10.95
CA GLU A 385 5.16 13.47 -12.23
C GLU A 385 4.19 13.79 -13.37
N TRP A 386 2.91 13.51 -13.15
CA TRP A 386 1.85 13.82 -14.10
C TRP A 386 0.51 14.00 -13.39
N ALA A 387 -0.31 14.94 -13.86
CA ALA A 387 -1.68 15.10 -13.41
C ALA A 387 -2.60 15.45 -14.59
N LEU A 388 -3.84 14.99 -14.49
CA LEU A 388 -4.86 15.22 -15.50
C LEU A 388 -5.28 16.70 -15.50
N THR A 389 -4.99 17.41 -16.59
CA THR A 389 -5.28 18.84 -16.74
C THR A 389 -6.62 19.10 -17.42
N GLN A 390 -7.72 19.08 -16.67
CA GLN A 390 -9.07 19.15 -17.24
C GLN A 390 -9.44 20.53 -17.83
N TYR A 391 -9.07 21.62 -17.16
CA TYR A 391 -9.52 22.99 -17.47
C TYR A 391 -8.62 23.74 -18.47
N THR A 392 -7.99 23.03 -19.41
CA THR A 392 -7.16 23.63 -20.46
C THR A 392 -7.84 23.53 -21.82
N ARG A 393 -7.56 24.48 -22.73
CA ARG A 393 -8.22 24.56 -24.06
C ARG A 393 -8.10 23.28 -24.90
N THR A 394 -7.02 22.52 -24.74
CA THR A 394 -6.72 21.31 -25.54
C THR A 394 -6.80 20.01 -24.75
N SER A 395 -7.27 20.05 -23.50
CA SER A 395 -7.28 18.89 -22.60
C SER A 395 -7.97 17.67 -23.19
N ARG A 396 -9.11 17.87 -23.85
CA ARG A 396 -9.92 16.79 -24.45
C ARG A 396 -9.37 16.24 -25.75
N LYS A 397 -8.36 16.88 -26.35
CA LYS A 397 -7.79 16.50 -27.66
C LYS A 397 -6.51 15.69 -27.54
N LYS A 398 -5.89 15.67 -26.36
CA LYS A 398 -4.61 15.01 -26.11
C LYS A 398 -4.87 13.67 -25.43
N GLU A 399 -4.24 12.63 -25.95
CA GLU A 399 -4.15 11.32 -25.34
C GLU A 399 -2.74 11.16 -24.76
N TYR A 400 -2.66 10.57 -23.57
CA TYR A 400 -1.43 10.53 -22.78
C TYR A 400 -0.87 9.11 -22.58
N LEU A 401 -1.70 8.05 -22.60
CA LEU A 401 -1.29 6.67 -22.28
C LEU A 401 -0.83 5.85 -23.49
#